data_AF-A0A957FDQ4-F1
#
_entry.id   AF-A0A957FDQ4-F1
#
_cell.length_a   1.000
_cell.length_b   1.000
_cell.length_c   1.000
_cell.angle_alpha   90.00
_cell.angle_beta   90.00
_cell.angle_gamma   90.00
#
_symmetry.space_group_name_H-M   'P 1'
#
loop_
_entity.id
_entity.type
_entity.pdbx_description
1 polymer ?
#
loop_
_entity_poly.entity_id
_entity_poly.type
_entity_poly.pdbx_seq_one_letter_code
_entity_poly.pdbx_strand_id
1 'polypeptide(L)'
;DTGCYGRLQLLTADLPAYLAARVGERLGAAVDVALYHDGMAAALAYAGAGETAVITLGTAIGNGFPPPAAGLHALSEMNHG
;
A
#
# COMPACT_ATOMS: atom_id res chain seq x y z
N ASP A 1 19.88 4.95 11.49
CA ASP A 1 19.16 5.62 10.40
C ASP A 1 17.73 5.12 10.44
N THR A 2 16.72 5.97 10.63
CA THR A 2 15.31 5.54 10.78
C THR A 2 14.58 5.38 9.44
N GLY A 3 15.31 5.50 8.32
CA GLY A 3 14.75 5.36 6.97
C GLY A 3 13.80 6.50 6.60
N CYS A 4 13.29 6.49 5.37
CA CYS A 4 12.37 7.53 4.88
C CYS A 4 11.05 7.57 5.67
N TYR A 5 10.54 6.42 6.12
CA TYR A 5 9.26 6.33 6.83
C TYR A 5 9.36 6.61 8.34
N GLY A 6 10.50 6.37 8.98
CA GLY A 6 10.64 6.56 10.44
C GLY A 6 10.48 8.01 10.88
N ARG A 7 10.77 8.98 9.99
CA ARG A 7 10.52 10.40 10.27
C ARG A 7 9.03 10.75 10.34
N LEU A 8 8.15 9.99 9.68
CA LEU A 8 6.72 10.23 9.73
C LEU A 8 6.13 9.97 11.13
N GLN A 9 6.78 9.12 11.92
CA GLN A 9 6.38 8.85 13.31
C GLN A 9 6.54 10.08 14.22
N LEU A 10 7.31 11.09 13.81
CA LEU A 10 7.46 12.34 14.56
C LEU A 10 6.26 13.28 14.37
N LEU A 11 5.43 13.07 13.34
CA LEU A 11 4.32 13.97 13.02
C LEU A 11 3.11 13.72 13.93
N THR A 12 2.82 12.45 14.23
CA THR A 12 1.61 12.02 14.94
C THR A 12 1.71 10.53 15.30
N ALA A 13 0.99 10.11 16.34
CA ALA A 13 0.80 8.69 16.67
C ALA A 13 -0.19 7.99 15.73
N ASP A 14 -1.06 8.77 15.07
CA ASP A 14 -2.06 8.28 14.10
C ASP A 14 -1.92 9.06 12.79
N LEU A 15 -1.11 8.51 11.89
CA LEU A 15 -0.83 9.12 10.58
C LEU A 15 -2.03 9.09 9.63
N PRO A 16 -2.80 7.98 9.52
CA PRO A 16 -4.04 7.97 8.75
C PRO A 16 -5.03 9.07 9.18
N ALA A 17 -5.34 9.19 10.48
CA ALA A 17 -6.30 10.19 10.97
C ALA A 17 -5.81 11.62 10.70
N TYR A 18 -4.51 11.87 10.90
CA TYR A 18 -3.90 13.16 10.58
C TYR A 18 -4.06 13.52 9.10
N LEU A 19 -3.77 12.58 8.20
CA LEU A 19 -3.89 12.80 6.75
C LEU A 19 -5.36 12.97 6.33
N ALA A 20 -6.27 12.17 6.89
CA ALA A 20 -7.71 12.28 6.65
C ALA A 20 -8.23 13.67 7.00
N ALA A 21 -7.88 14.21 8.18
CA ALA A 21 -8.24 15.56 8.56
C ALA A 21 -7.69 16.61 7.58
N ARG A 22 -6.41 16.51 7.20
CA ARG A 22 -5.75 17.46 6.30
C ARG A 22 -6.24 17.42 4.86
N VAL A 23 -6.61 16.26 4.37
CA VAL A 23 -7.21 16.10 3.04
C VAL A 23 -8.66 16.58 3.07
N GLY A 24 -9.41 16.21 4.11
CA GLY A 24 -10.80 16.61 4.27
C GLY A 24 -11.00 18.12 4.39
N GLU A 25 -10.12 18.81 5.13
CA GLU A 25 -10.08 20.28 5.19
C GLU A 25 -9.94 20.91 3.79
N ARG A 26 -9.10 20.33 2.92
CA ARG A 26 -8.85 20.84 1.57
C ARG A 26 -9.96 20.51 0.59
N LEU A 27 -10.62 19.38 0.76
CA LEU A 27 -11.73 18.92 -0.09
C LEU A 27 -13.09 19.46 0.39
N GLY A 28 -13.19 20.00 1.59
CA GLY A 28 -14.45 20.44 2.19
C GLY A 28 -15.39 19.28 2.54
N ALA A 29 -14.86 18.07 2.73
CA ALA A 29 -15.64 16.86 2.98
C ALA A 29 -14.87 15.90 3.90
N ALA A 30 -15.59 15.07 4.66
CA ALA A 30 -14.97 13.98 5.40
C ALA A 30 -14.46 12.92 4.42
N VAL A 31 -13.25 12.41 4.67
CA VAL A 31 -12.62 11.36 3.86
C VAL A 31 -12.00 10.31 4.76
N ASP A 32 -12.05 9.06 4.32
CA ASP A 32 -11.33 7.97 4.94
C ASP A 32 -10.00 7.76 4.20
N VAL A 33 -8.92 7.54 4.96
CA VAL A 33 -7.58 7.33 4.42
C VAL A 33 -7.04 6.00 4.93
N ALA A 34 -6.66 5.13 3.99
CA ALA A 34 -5.88 3.94 4.27
C ALA A 34 -4.48 4.09 3.67
N LEU A 35 -3.46 3.68 4.43
CA LEU A 35 -2.07 3.73 3.99
C LEU A 35 -1.60 2.35 3.58
N TYR A 36 -1.16 2.22 2.33
CA TYR A 36 -0.55 1.00 1.81
C TYR A 36 0.89 1.29 1.42
N HIS A 37 1.79 0.36 1.75
CA HIS A 37 3.13 0.36 1.20
C HIS A 37 3.05 0.14 -0.32
N ASP A 38 3.92 0.77 -1.11
CA ASP A 38 3.93 0.64 -2.57
C ASP A 38 4.10 -0.82 -3.04
N GLY A 39 4.93 -1.60 -2.35
CA GLY A 39 5.05 -3.04 -2.55
C GLY A 39 3.74 -3.79 -2.31
N MET A 40 2.94 -3.38 -1.31
CA MET A 40 1.61 -3.95 -1.08
C MET A 40 0.64 -3.56 -2.20
N ALA A 41 0.69 -2.31 -2.66
CA ALA A 41 -0.13 -1.86 -3.78
C ALA A 41 0.18 -2.66 -5.07
N ALA A 42 1.46 -2.93 -5.34
CA ALA A 42 1.87 -3.78 -6.46
C ALA A 42 1.41 -5.24 -6.27
N ALA A 43 1.53 -5.78 -5.07
CA ALA A 43 1.14 -7.17 -4.77
C ALA A 43 -0.38 -7.41 -4.81
N LEU A 44 -1.21 -6.39 -4.57
CA LEU A 44 -2.67 -6.49 -4.65
C LEU A 44 -3.19 -6.86 -6.04
N ALA A 45 -2.45 -6.54 -7.11
CA ALA A 45 -2.81 -6.95 -8.47
C ALA A 45 -2.86 -8.47 -8.65
N TYR A 46 -2.19 -9.21 -7.75
CA TYR A 46 -2.04 -10.66 -7.76
C TYR A 46 -2.71 -11.34 -6.56
N ALA A 47 -3.71 -10.69 -5.95
CA ALA A 47 -4.43 -11.25 -4.80
C ALA A 47 -4.91 -12.69 -5.08
N GLY A 48 -4.69 -13.59 -4.12
CA GLY A 48 -4.95 -15.03 -4.27
C GLY A 48 -3.78 -15.86 -4.79
N ALA A 49 -2.74 -15.24 -5.35
CA ALA A 49 -1.52 -15.95 -5.74
C ALA A 49 -0.74 -16.36 -4.48
N GLY A 50 -0.80 -17.65 -4.14
CA GLY A 50 -0.01 -18.24 -3.06
C GLY A 50 1.49 -18.28 -3.39
N GLU A 51 2.32 -18.36 -2.35
CA GLU A 51 3.78 -18.58 -2.48
C GLU A 51 4.48 -17.60 -3.45
N THR A 52 3.95 -16.37 -3.55
CA THR A 52 4.35 -15.39 -4.56
C THR A 52 4.95 -14.15 -3.91
N ALA A 53 6.03 -13.64 -4.49
CA ALA A 53 6.59 -12.33 -4.19
C ALA A 53 6.53 -11.45 -5.45
N VAL A 54 6.01 -10.24 -5.31
CA VAL A 54 6.03 -9.22 -6.36
C VAL A 54 7.22 -8.32 -6.13
N ILE A 55 8.12 -8.23 -7.12
CA ILE A 55 9.30 -7.37 -7.07
C ILE A 55 9.05 -6.14 -7.95
N THR A 56 9.20 -4.95 -7.37
CA THR A 56 9.07 -3.69 -8.10
C THR A 56 10.45 -3.10 -8.35
N LEU A 57 10.72 -2.74 -9.61
CA LEU A 57 11.96 -2.08 -10.03
C LEU A 57 11.64 -0.64 -10.44
N GLY A 58 12.16 0.33 -9.71
CA GLY A 58 12.03 1.75 -10.01
C GLY A 58 13.21 2.54 -9.46
N THR A 59 12.96 3.71 -8.88
CA THR A 59 13.99 4.49 -8.17
C THR A 59 14.67 3.68 -7.05
N ALA A 60 13.93 2.76 -6.45
CA ALA A 60 14.44 1.76 -5.53
C ALA A 60 13.88 0.38 -5.90
N ILE A 61 14.49 -0.67 -5.35
CA ILE A 61 13.96 -2.04 -5.41
C ILE A 61 13.03 -2.22 -4.22
N GLY A 62 11.81 -2.70 -4.49
CA GLY A 62 10.80 -3.00 -3.48
C GLY A 62 10.22 -4.39 -3.68
N ASN A 63 9.52 -4.89 -2.65
CA ASN A 63 8.81 -6.15 -2.70
C ASN A 63 7.46 -6.08 -1.98
N GLY A 64 6.54 -6.96 -2.37
CA GLY A 64 5.28 -7.20 -1.68
C GLY A 64 4.81 -8.64 -1.81
N PHE A 65 3.94 -9.06 -0.90
CA PHE A 65 3.36 -10.40 -0.87
C PHE A 65 1.86 -10.30 -1.07
N PRO A 66 1.28 -10.97 -2.07
CA PRO A 66 -0.15 -10.87 -2.34
C PRO A 66 -0.97 -11.38 -1.14
N PRO A 67 -2.08 -10.71 -0.80
CA PRO A 67 -2.97 -11.21 0.22
C PRO A 67 -3.84 -12.35 -0.35
N PRO A 68 -4.55 -13.10 0.50
CA PRO A 68 -5.58 -14.03 0.03
C PRO A 68 -6.62 -13.32 -0.85
N ALA A 69 -7.26 -14.07 -1.75
CA ALA A 69 -8.36 -13.56 -2.58
C ALA A 69 -9.61 -13.29 -1.71
N ALA A 70 -9.68 -12.10 -1.14
CA ALA A 70 -10.80 -11.63 -0.31
C ALA A 70 -11.94 -11.04 -1.15
N GLY A 71 -12.35 -11.73 -2.22
CA GLY A 71 -13.32 -11.20 -3.19
C GLY A 71 -12.74 -10.13 -4.14
N LEU A 72 -11.42 -9.98 -4.17
CA LEU A 72 -10.72 -9.14 -5.14
C LEU A 72 -10.59 -9.86 -6.48
N HIS A 73 -10.85 -9.15 -7.57
CA HIS A 73 -10.55 -9.64 -8.92
C HIS A 73 -9.08 -9.40 -9.23
N ALA A 74 -8.40 -10.41 -9.77
CA ALA A 74 -7.04 -10.24 -10.28
C ALA A 74 -7.05 -9.20 -11.40
N LEU A 75 -6.11 -8.24 -11.34
CA LEU A 75 -5.95 -7.23 -12.38
C LEU A 75 -5.18 -7.78 -13.59
N SER A 76 -4.49 -8.91 -13.41
CA SER A 76 -3.78 -9.66 -14.45
C SER A 76 -3.66 -11.13 -14.07
N GLU A 77 -3.76 -12.03 -15.06
CA GLU A 77 -3.51 -13.47 -14.86
C GLU A 77 -2.01 -13.74 -14.64
N MET A 78 -1.67 -14.54 -13.63
CA MET A 78 -0.32 -15.09 -13.50
C MET A 78 -0.21 -16.37 -14.33
N ASN A 79 0.61 -16.34 -15.39
CA ASN A 79 0.99 -17.56 -16.09
C ASN A 79 1.97 -18.35 -15.24
N HIS A 80 1.51 -19.45 -14.66
CA HIS A 80 2.38 -20.49 -14.10
C HIS A 80 2.95 -21.30 -15.27
N GLY A 81 4.18 -20.99 -15.67
CA GLY A 81 4.97 -21.81 -16.59
C GLY A 81 5.51 -23.07 -15.93
#